data_AF-A0A0E0EBN0-F1
#
_entry.id   AF-A0A0E0EBN0-F1
#
_cell.length_a   1.000
_cell.length_b   1.000
_cell.length_c   1.000
_cell.angle_alpha   90.00
_cell.angle_beta   90.00
_cell.angle_gamma   90.00
#
_symmetry.space_group_name_H-M   'P 1'
#
loop_
_entity.id
_entity.type
_entity.pdbx_description
1 polymer ?
#
loop_
_entity_poly.entity_id
_entity_poly.type
_entity_poly.pdbx_seq_one_letter_code
_entity_poly.pdbx_strand_id
1 'polypeptide(L)'
;MQRGSLGVLRLWLLAVSASTAVLAADPSKEPFTIRISCGSFDDIRTAPTNTLWYRDFGYTGGRFANATRPSFIIPPLKTLRHFPLSDGPENCYYINNVPNGHYQVRLFFALVADPNLDSEPIFDVSVEGTLFSSLLLGWSSEDEKTFAEALVFVQDSSLSICFHSTGHGDPSILSIEVLQIDDNAYKFGPSWGKGTILRTAKRLTCGSGKPAFDEDLNGIHWGGDRFWLGAKTLSSSSDDQPISTENVIAETLLAPNFYPQSIYQSAIVGTDRQPSLSFEMDVTPNRNYSVWLHFAEIENGITAEEERVFDVLINGDTAFKDIDIIRMAGERFTALVLNKTIVVTGTTLTIVLQPLKGTRATISAIEVFEIILAEKKTLTQEVSALRTVKGSLGLPLRLGWNGDPCVPQQHPWSGVECQFDDIKGHWVIDGLGLDNQGLRGFIPSDISKLQHLQSINLSGNSIKGNIPLTLGTISGLQVLDLSYNELNGSIPDSLGQLASNLNGNYLSGRVPASLGGRPLHRARFNFTDNAGLCGIPGLHECGPHLSVAAKIGMAFGVLVAILFLVVFAACWWKRRQNIRRAQKLAAAREAPYAKSRTQFTRDMQMAKHHRPHESSRSGNDESTPHLLPS
;
A
#
# COMPACT_ATOMS: atom_id res chain seq x y z
N MET A 1 -80.45 25.12 14.28
CA MET A 1 -80.13 26.56 14.24
C MET A 1 -78.64 26.73 14.57
N GLN A 2 -77.87 27.29 13.62
CA GLN A 2 -76.58 28.01 13.73
C GLN A 2 -75.37 27.34 14.44
N ARG A 3 -74.33 26.98 13.66
CA ARG A 3 -73.05 27.72 13.36
C ARG A 3 -72.01 27.57 14.48
N GLY A 4 -70.91 26.81 14.27
CA GLY A 4 -69.61 27.25 13.73
C GLY A 4 -68.56 27.03 14.84
N SER A 5 -67.30 26.64 14.68
CA SER A 5 -66.29 26.94 13.68
C SER A 5 -65.13 25.91 13.78
N LEU A 6 -64.53 25.66 12.63
CA LEU A 6 -63.21 25.10 12.32
C LEU A 6 -62.14 25.07 13.43
N GLY A 7 -61.47 23.91 13.53
CA GLY A 7 -60.12 23.73 14.06
C GLY A 7 -59.52 22.45 13.49
N VAL A 8 -58.88 22.54 12.32
CA VAL A 8 -58.20 21.43 11.63
C VAL A 8 -56.88 21.15 12.33
N LEU A 9 -56.75 20.01 13.01
CA LEU A 9 -55.46 19.45 13.40
C LEU A 9 -55.27 18.15 12.59
N ARG A 10 -54.66 18.27 11.40
CA ARG A 10 -54.16 17.11 10.64
C ARG A 10 -52.86 16.66 11.28
N LEU A 11 -52.92 15.55 12.03
CA LEU A 11 -51.72 14.77 12.38
C LEU A 11 -51.17 14.17 11.07
N TRP A 12 -49.99 14.63 10.65
CA TRP A 12 -49.18 13.95 9.65
C TRP A 12 -48.51 12.75 10.31
N LEU A 13 -49.06 11.56 10.09
CA LEU A 13 -48.33 10.29 10.24
C LEU A 13 -47.55 10.06 8.94
N LEU A 14 -46.35 10.61 8.86
CA LEU A 14 -45.33 10.15 7.92
C LEU A 14 -44.70 8.89 8.50
N ALA A 15 -45.23 7.73 8.11
CA ALA A 15 -44.50 6.48 8.22
C ALA A 15 -43.34 6.54 7.21
N VAL A 16 -42.17 6.98 7.67
CA VAL A 16 -40.91 6.77 6.94
C VAL A 16 -40.51 5.32 7.17
N SER A 17 -41.06 4.40 6.37
CA SER A 17 -40.39 3.13 6.12
C SER A 17 -39.18 3.44 5.25
N ALA A 18 -38.04 3.72 5.88
CA ALA A 18 -36.75 3.69 5.21
C ALA A 18 -36.43 2.22 4.90
N SER A 19 -37.10 1.66 3.90
CA SER A 19 -36.60 0.50 3.20
C SER A 19 -35.35 0.97 2.48
N THR A 20 -34.17 0.70 3.03
CA THR A 20 -32.95 0.69 2.26
C THR A 20 -33.09 -0.44 1.24
N ALA A 21 -33.79 -0.17 0.13
CA ALA A 21 -33.68 -0.98 -1.06
C ALA A 21 -32.26 -0.76 -1.58
N VAL A 22 -31.34 -1.59 -1.09
CA VAL A 22 -30.05 -1.77 -1.74
C VAL A 22 -30.38 -2.42 -3.07
N LEU A 23 -30.12 -1.69 -4.15
CA LEU A 23 -30.38 -2.15 -5.51
C LEU A 23 -29.51 -3.39 -5.76
N ALA A 24 -30.15 -4.51 -6.10
CA ALA A 24 -29.45 -5.69 -6.62
C ALA A 24 -28.68 -5.30 -7.90
N ALA A 25 -27.60 -6.02 -8.21
CA ALA A 25 -26.79 -5.75 -9.40
C ALA A 25 -27.65 -5.72 -10.67
N ASP A 26 -27.44 -4.70 -11.51
CA ASP A 26 -28.09 -4.58 -12.81
C ASP A 26 -27.34 -5.47 -13.82
N PRO A 27 -27.95 -6.58 -14.31
CA PRO A 27 -27.29 -7.50 -15.22
C PRO A 27 -26.88 -6.87 -16.56
N SER A 28 -27.43 -5.69 -16.90
CA SER A 28 -27.11 -4.98 -18.14
C SER A 28 -25.80 -4.18 -18.07
N LYS A 29 -25.20 -4.01 -16.89
CA LYS A 29 -23.90 -3.38 -16.71
C LYS A 29 -22.85 -4.45 -16.44
N GLU A 30 -21.72 -4.33 -17.12
CA GLU A 30 -20.57 -5.19 -16.84
C GLU A 30 -19.99 -4.85 -15.45
N PRO A 31 -19.75 -5.88 -14.60
CA PRO A 31 -19.08 -5.68 -13.32
C PRO A 31 -17.64 -5.23 -13.52
N PHE A 32 -17.10 -4.50 -12.53
CA PHE A 32 -15.68 -4.16 -12.53
C PHE A 32 -14.83 -5.42 -12.50
N THR A 33 -13.83 -5.48 -13.38
CA THR A 33 -12.88 -6.59 -13.43
C THR A 33 -11.48 -6.06 -13.69
N ILE A 34 -10.50 -6.61 -12.98
CA ILE A 34 -9.09 -6.39 -13.28
C ILE A 34 -8.32 -7.69 -13.10
N ARG A 35 -7.46 -7.97 -14.07
CA ARG A 35 -6.62 -9.17 -14.13
C ARG A 35 -5.21 -8.75 -14.41
N ILE A 36 -4.27 -9.09 -13.53
CA ILE A 36 -2.87 -8.66 -13.60
C ILE A 36 -2.02 -9.89 -13.91
N SER A 37 -1.25 -9.83 -14.99
CA SER A 37 -0.21 -10.81 -15.32
C SER A 37 1.09 -10.41 -14.62
N CYS A 38 1.40 -11.05 -13.50
CA CYS A 38 2.58 -10.70 -12.71
C CYS A 38 3.86 -11.04 -13.49
N GLY A 39 4.88 -10.20 -13.36
CA GLY A 39 6.12 -10.27 -14.12
C GLY A 39 6.02 -9.88 -15.59
N SER A 40 4.83 -9.62 -16.14
CA SER A 40 4.69 -9.19 -17.54
C SER A 40 4.95 -7.69 -17.70
N PHE A 41 5.65 -7.31 -18.77
CA PHE A 41 5.84 -5.91 -19.16
C PHE A 41 4.71 -5.37 -20.03
N ASP A 42 4.00 -6.26 -20.73
CA ASP A 42 2.96 -5.92 -21.69
C ASP A 42 1.62 -6.52 -21.27
N ASP A 43 0.53 -5.91 -21.74
CA ASP A 43 -0.80 -6.51 -21.64
C ASP A 43 -0.84 -7.75 -22.54
N ILE A 44 -1.37 -8.86 -22.02
CA ILE A 44 -1.43 -10.13 -22.75
C ILE A 44 -2.85 -10.69 -22.79
N ARG A 45 -3.13 -11.49 -23.82
CA ARG A 45 -4.40 -12.21 -23.95
C ARG A 45 -4.17 -13.70 -23.96
N THR A 46 -5.04 -14.44 -23.26
CA THR A 46 -4.95 -15.90 -23.14
C THR A 46 -6.11 -16.59 -23.85
N ALA A 47 -5.80 -17.63 -24.63
CA ALA A 47 -6.81 -18.55 -25.16
C ALA A 47 -7.38 -19.43 -24.01
N PRO A 48 -8.61 -19.97 -24.13
CA PRO A 48 -9.52 -19.88 -25.30
C PRO A 48 -10.44 -18.65 -25.33
N THR A 49 -10.74 -18.04 -24.19
CA THR A 49 -11.71 -16.94 -24.02
C THR A 49 -11.16 -15.56 -24.45
N ASN A 50 -9.88 -15.49 -24.84
CA ASN A 50 -9.19 -14.25 -25.21
C ASN A 50 -9.16 -13.21 -24.07
N THR A 51 -9.20 -13.69 -22.82
CA THR A 51 -9.16 -12.88 -21.58
C THR A 51 -7.98 -11.93 -21.59
N LEU A 52 -8.25 -10.65 -21.33
CA LEU A 52 -7.22 -9.62 -21.19
C LEU A 52 -6.62 -9.65 -19.79
N TRP A 53 -5.29 -9.74 -19.73
CA TRP A 53 -4.48 -9.56 -18.54
C TRP A 53 -3.64 -8.31 -18.71
N TYR A 54 -3.80 -7.36 -17.81
CA TYR A 54 -2.94 -6.18 -17.76
C TYR A 54 -1.52 -6.58 -17.38
N ARG A 55 -0.55 -5.83 -17.91
CA ARG A 55 0.85 -5.88 -17.48
C ARG A 55 0.96 -5.73 -15.96
N ASP A 56 2.10 -6.13 -15.42
CA ASP A 56 2.34 -6.07 -13.99
C ASP A 56 2.49 -4.63 -13.48
N PHE A 57 1.73 -4.24 -12.45
CA PHE A 57 1.79 -2.91 -11.84
C PHE A 57 1.38 -2.96 -10.36
N GLY A 58 1.65 -1.88 -9.63
CA GLY A 58 1.16 -1.69 -8.26
C GLY A 58 1.96 -2.42 -7.18
N TYR A 59 3.05 -3.12 -7.53
CA TYR A 59 3.90 -3.85 -6.60
C TYR A 59 4.92 -2.94 -5.88
N THR A 60 5.32 -3.32 -4.66
CA THR A 60 6.34 -2.60 -3.87
C THR A 60 7.78 -3.03 -4.13
N GLY A 61 7.98 -4.20 -4.74
CA GLY A 61 9.30 -4.81 -4.91
C GLY A 61 9.26 -6.05 -5.80
N GLY A 62 10.25 -6.91 -5.68
CA GLY A 62 10.33 -8.17 -6.39
C GLY A 62 11.03 -8.10 -7.74
N ARG A 63 11.16 -9.26 -8.36
CA ARG A 63 11.77 -9.48 -9.68
C ARG A 63 10.80 -10.27 -10.55
N PHE A 64 10.80 -10.00 -11.84
CA PHE A 64 10.09 -10.83 -12.80
C PHE A 64 10.90 -12.09 -13.09
N ALA A 65 10.23 -13.19 -13.38
CA ALA A 65 10.87 -14.42 -13.83
C ALA A 65 9.94 -15.19 -14.75
N ASN A 66 10.49 -16.19 -15.45
CA ASN A 66 9.68 -17.19 -16.14
C ASN A 66 8.97 -18.06 -15.10
N ALA A 67 7.73 -18.40 -15.37
CA ALA A 67 6.91 -19.23 -14.50
C ALA A 67 6.87 -20.68 -14.95
N THR A 68 6.87 -21.61 -14.00
CA THR A 68 6.37 -22.96 -14.24
C THR A 68 4.84 -22.96 -14.25
N ARG A 69 4.23 -24.01 -14.76
CA ARG A 69 2.80 -24.26 -14.56
C ARG A 69 2.64 -25.43 -13.60
N PRO A 70 2.40 -25.17 -12.31
CA PRO A 70 2.24 -26.25 -11.34
C PRO A 70 0.93 -27.02 -11.53
N SER A 71 -0.09 -26.41 -12.12
CA SER A 71 -1.40 -27.03 -12.39
C SER A 71 -1.95 -26.72 -13.79
N PHE A 72 -2.98 -27.46 -14.19
CA PHE A 72 -3.72 -27.19 -15.44
C PHE A 72 -4.79 -26.10 -15.31
N ILE A 73 -5.16 -25.70 -14.09
CA ILE A 73 -6.20 -24.71 -13.81
C ILE A 73 -5.66 -23.27 -13.84
N ILE A 74 -4.34 -23.14 -13.72
CA ILE A 74 -3.65 -21.85 -13.73
C ILE A 74 -3.78 -21.21 -15.12
N PRO A 75 -4.01 -19.89 -15.19
CA PRO A 75 -4.06 -19.20 -16.47
C PRO A 75 -2.75 -19.40 -17.23
N PRO A 76 -2.79 -19.53 -18.58
CA PRO A 76 -1.64 -19.93 -19.37
C PRO A 76 -0.60 -18.81 -19.58
N LEU A 77 -0.24 -18.10 -18.51
CA LEU A 77 0.75 -17.04 -18.45
C LEU A 77 2.16 -17.66 -18.38
N LYS A 78 3.17 -16.88 -18.77
CA LYS A 78 4.57 -17.36 -18.88
C LYS A 78 5.51 -16.69 -17.89
N THR A 79 5.04 -15.62 -17.26
CA THR A 79 5.83 -14.79 -16.34
C THR A 79 5.18 -14.79 -14.98
N LEU A 80 5.99 -14.61 -13.95
CA LEU A 80 5.55 -14.36 -12.58
C LEU A 80 6.40 -13.26 -11.95
N ARG A 81 5.95 -12.74 -10.81
CA ARG A 81 6.77 -11.94 -9.90
C ARG A 81 7.13 -12.76 -8.67
N HIS A 82 8.39 -12.74 -8.28
CA HIS A 82 8.83 -13.28 -6.99
C HIS A 82 9.47 -12.18 -6.13
N PHE A 83 9.49 -12.39 -4.82
CA PHE A 83 9.92 -11.42 -3.82
C PHE A 83 11.11 -11.94 -3.02
N PRO A 84 12.34 -11.71 -3.47
CA PRO A 84 13.52 -12.11 -2.72
C PRO A 84 13.57 -11.46 -1.35
N LEU A 85 14.09 -12.17 -0.34
CA LEU A 85 14.33 -11.61 1.00
C LEU A 85 15.18 -10.32 0.97
N SER A 86 16.00 -10.12 -0.07
CA SER A 86 16.76 -8.87 -0.29
C SER A 86 15.88 -7.63 -0.50
N ASP A 87 14.63 -7.81 -0.93
CA ASP A 87 13.63 -6.73 -1.05
C ASP A 87 12.83 -6.54 0.25
N GLY A 88 13.15 -7.29 1.30
CA GLY A 88 12.45 -7.27 2.59
C GLY A 88 11.44 -8.42 2.74
N PRO A 89 11.01 -8.69 3.98
CA PRO A 89 10.07 -9.78 4.28
C PRO A 89 8.64 -9.48 3.79
N GLU A 90 8.28 -8.20 3.66
CA GLU A 90 6.93 -7.75 3.31
C GLU A 90 6.90 -7.12 1.92
N ASN A 91 6.06 -7.63 1.03
CA ASN A 91 5.85 -7.05 -0.29
C ASN A 91 4.37 -7.04 -0.67
N CYS A 92 3.90 -5.96 -1.29
CA CYS A 92 2.48 -5.78 -1.54
C CYS A 92 2.20 -5.31 -2.96
N TYR A 93 0.98 -5.61 -3.42
CA TYR A 93 0.30 -4.97 -4.52
C TYR A 93 -0.74 -3.98 -3.99
N TYR A 94 -0.72 -2.77 -4.54
CA TYR A 94 -1.75 -1.74 -4.34
C TYR A 94 -2.46 -1.47 -5.65
N ILE A 95 -3.72 -1.90 -5.73
CA ILE A 95 -4.57 -1.71 -6.89
C ILE A 95 -5.48 -0.52 -6.58
N ASN A 96 -5.20 0.61 -7.21
CA ASN A 96 -5.97 1.85 -7.03
C ASN A 96 -7.17 1.90 -7.97
N ASN A 97 -8.16 2.72 -7.63
CA ASN A 97 -9.38 2.94 -8.41
C ASN A 97 -10.26 1.68 -8.52
N VAL A 98 -10.20 0.79 -7.53
CA VAL A 98 -11.16 -0.31 -7.39
C VAL A 98 -12.43 0.28 -6.78
N PRO A 99 -13.61 0.23 -7.43
CA PRO A 99 -14.82 0.78 -6.85
C PRO A 99 -15.15 0.18 -5.48
N ASN A 100 -15.95 0.90 -4.70
CA ASN A 100 -16.46 0.34 -3.45
C ASN A 100 -17.51 -0.73 -3.77
N GLY A 101 -17.41 -1.89 -3.13
CA GLY A 101 -18.30 -3.01 -3.41
C GLY A 101 -17.77 -4.33 -2.85
N HIS A 102 -18.40 -5.42 -3.27
CA HIS A 102 -18.02 -6.79 -2.94
C HIS A 102 -17.26 -7.45 -4.10
N TYR A 103 -16.14 -8.12 -3.79
CA TYR A 103 -15.22 -8.63 -4.77
C TYR A 103 -14.78 -10.05 -4.44
N GLN A 104 -14.68 -10.88 -5.48
CA GLN A 104 -13.91 -12.12 -5.44
C GLN A 104 -12.48 -11.80 -5.89
N VAL A 105 -11.52 -11.99 -4.99
CA VAL A 105 -10.08 -11.85 -5.24
C VAL A 105 -9.49 -13.23 -5.37
N ARG A 106 -8.86 -13.50 -6.52
CA ARG A 106 -8.21 -14.78 -6.80
C ARG A 106 -6.74 -14.58 -7.11
N LEU A 107 -5.89 -15.35 -6.44
CA LEU A 107 -4.44 -15.29 -6.55
C LEU A 107 -3.93 -16.63 -7.07
N PHE A 108 -3.26 -16.62 -8.22
CA PHE A 108 -2.64 -17.82 -8.79
C PHE A 108 -1.14 -17.82 -8.54
N PHE A 109 -0.64 -18.95 -8.05
CA PHE A 109 0.76 -19.11 -7.65
C PHE A 109 1.49 -20.03 -8.62
N ALA A 110 2.77 -19.76 -8.83
CA ALA A 110 3.63 -20.58 -9.68
C ALA A 110 5.06 -20.55 -9.15
N LEU A 111 5.85 -21.56 -9.51
CA LEU A 111 7.27 -21.58 -9.17
C LEU A 111 8.07 -20.82 -10.22
N VAL A 112 9.18 -20.22 -9.79
CA VAL A 112 10.19 -19.71 -10.72
C VAL A 112 10.69 -20.88 -11.56
N ALA A 113 10.71 -20.72 -12.88
CA ALA A 113 11.25 -21.71 -13.82
C ALA A 113 12.79 -21.72 -13.78
N ASP A 114 13.34 -22.06 -12.62
CA ASP A 114 14.76 -22.26 -12.37
C ASP A 114 15.01 -23.76 -12.10
N PRO A 115 15.85 -24.43 -12.90
CA PRO A 115 16.19 -25.84 -12.68
C PRO A 115 16.92 -26.10 -11.35
N ASN A 116 17.45 -25.06 -10.69
CA ASN A 116 18.12 -25.16 -9.40
C ASN A 116 17.22 -24.78 -8.21
N LEU A 117 15.90 -24.65 -8.42
CA LEU A 117 14.97 -24.40 -7.33
C LEU A 117 14.86 -25.67 -6.46
N ASP A 118 15.55 -25.66 -5.32
CA ASP A 118 15.66 -26.83 -4.44
C ASP A 118 14.35 -27.15 -3.68
N SER A 119 13.54 -26.13 -3.38
CA SER A 119 12.27 -26.27 -2.66
C SER A 119 11.27 -25.20 -3.07
N GLU A 120 9.98 -25.51 -3.01
CA GLU A 120 8.94 -24.50 -3.16
C GLU A 120 8.93 -23.51 -1.99
N PRO A 121 8.59 -22.24 -2.23
CA PRO A 121 8.53 -21.23 -1.18
C PRO A 121 7.32 -21.44 -0.27
N ILE A 122 7.51 -21.17 1.02
CA ILE A 122 6.45 -21.15 2.03
C ILE A 122 6.23 -19.71 2.46
N PHE A 123 5.00 -19.23 2.31
CA PHE A 123 4.70 -17.83 2.59
C PHE A 123 3.23 -17.60 2.90
N ASP A 124 2.98 -16.48 3.54
CA ASP A 124 1.68 -16.04 3.97
C ASP A 124 1.16 -14.95 3.03
N VAL A 125 -0.16 -14.87 2.89
CA VAL A 125 -0.83 -13.91 2.02
C VAL A 125 -1.98 -13.23 2.76
N SER A 126 -1.95 -11.90 2.79
CA SER A 126 -3.04 -11.09 3.30
C SER A 126 -3.72 -10.30 2.21
N VAL A 127 -5.00 -10.01 2.43
CA VAL A 127 -5.81 -9.10 1.63
C VAL A 127 -6.43 -8.09 2.57
N GLU A 128 -6.34 -6.80 2.22
CA GLU A 128 -6.82 -5.70 3.06
C GLU A 128 -6.28 -5.71 4.50
N GLY A 129 -5.04 -6.16 4.68
CA GLY A 129 -4.37 -6.26 5.97
C GLY A 129 -4.80 -7.46 6.82
N THR A 130 -5.63 -8.36 6.29
CA THR A 130 -6.05 -9.59 7.00
C THR A 130 -5.42 -10.82 6.36
N LEU A 131 -4.71 -11.63 7.15
CA LEU A 131 -4.17 -12.91 6.69
C LEU A 131 -5.32 -13.86 6.31
N PHE A 132 -5.32 -14.37 5.08
CA PHE A 132 -6.36 -15.29 4.62
C PHE A 132 -5.80 -16.60 4.04
N SER A 133 -4.56 -16.65 3.58
CA SER A 133 -3.99 -17.88 3.04
C SER A 133 -2.52 -18.05 3.46
N SER A 134 -2.13 -19.31 3.62
CA SER A 134 -0.76 -19.73 3.90
C SER A 134 -0.41 -20.85 2.93
N LEU A 135 0.67 -20.66 2.18
CA LEU A 135 1.15 -21.63 1.20
C LEU A 135 2.14 -22.56 1.88
N LEU A 136 1.63 -23.73 2.26
CA LEU A 136 2.38 -24.77 2.97
C LEU A 136 3.07 -25.73 1.99
N LEU A 137 4.04 -26.49 2.48
CA LEU A 137 4.70 -27.54 1.70
C LEU A 137 3.67 -28.47 1.02
N GLY A 138 3.88 -28.75 -0.27
CA GLY A 138 3.02 -29.49 -1.18
C GLY A 138 2.11 -28.62 -2.04
N TRP A 139 2.07 -27.29 -1.86
CA TRP A 139 1.10 -26.44 -2.56
C TRP A 139 1.25 -26.47 -4.09
N SER A 140 2.47 -26.64 -4.61
CA SER A 140 2.72 -26.69 -6.05
C SER A 140 2.40 -28.05 -6.69
N SER A 141 2.07 -29.07 -5.88
CA SER A 141 1.84 -30.45 -6.34
C SER A 141 0.36 -30.82 -6.50
N GLU A 142 -0.55 -29.98 -6.02
CA GLU A 142 -1.99 -30.21 -6.06
C GLU A 142 -2.70 -29.02 -6.68
N ASP A 143 -3.49 -29.23 -7.73
CA ASP A 143 -4.11 -28.13 -8.48
C ASP A 143 -4.93 -27.19 -7.60
N GLU A 144 -5.65 -27.71 -6.61
CA GLU A 144 -6.47 -26.92 -5.68
C GLU A 144 -5.67 -25.98 -4.78
N LYS A 145 -4.39 -26.29 -4.55
CA LYS A 145 -3.50 -25.51 -3.67
C LYS A 145 -2.66 -24.49 -4.43
N THR A 146 -2.71 -24.50 -5.78
CA THR A 146 -1.95 -23.54 -6.60
C THR A 146 -2.65 -22.20 -6.80
N PHE A 147 -3.79 -21.99 -6.15
CA PHE A 147 -4.45 -20.69 -6.06
C PHE A 147 -5.17 -20.51 -4.73
N ALA A 148 -5.48 -19.27 -4.38
CA ALA A 148 -6.30 -18.92 -3.23
C ALA A 148 -7.38 -17.92 -3.64
N GLU A 149 -8.57 -18.04 -3.04
CA GLU A 149 -9.72 -17.21 -3.36
C GLU A 149 -10.35 -16.67 -2.08
N ALA A 150 -10.61 -15.36 -2.07
CA ALA A 150 -11.27 -14.66 -0.98
C ALA A 150 -12.36 -13.73 -1.49
N LEU A 151 -13.50 -13.69 -0.81
CA LEU A 151 -14.51 -12.67 -1.00
C LEU A 151 -14.30 -11.56 0.03
N VAL A 152 -14.13 -10.34 -0.46
CA VAL A 152 -13.73 -9.16 0.33
C VAL A 152 -14.57 -7.94 -0.02
N PHE A 153 -14.78 -7.07 0.97
CA PHE A 153 -15.42 -5.78 0.76
C PHE A 153 -14.36 -4.69 0.62
N VAL A 154 -14.38 -3.96 -0.50
CA VAL A 154 -13.52 -2.80 -0.75
C VAL A 154 -14.28 -1.52 -0.40
N GLN A 155 -13.66 -0.64 0.40
CA GLN A 155 -14.32 0.56 0.97
C GLN A 155 -13.59 1.87 0.69
N ASP A 156 -12.28 1.81 0.40
CA ASP A 156 -11.40 2.98 0.31
C ASP A 156 -10.92 3.23 -1.13
N SER A 157 -11.67 2.77 -2.13
CA SER A 157 -11.34 2.84 -3.55
C SER A 157 -9.96 2.23 -3.94
N SER A 158 -9.43 1.35 -3.10
CA SER A 158 -8.14 0.67 -3.32
C SER A 158 -8.16 -0.70 -2.67
N LEU A 159 -7.53 -1.67 -3.31
CA LEU A 159 -7.31 -3.02 -2.77
C LEU A 159 -5.81 -3.24 -2.53
N SER A 160 -5.47 -3.79 -1.38
CA SER A 160 -4.13 -4.20 -0.99
C SER A 160 -4.03 -5.71 -0.84
N ILE A 161 -2.99 -6.30 -1.42
CA ILE A 161 -2.66 -7.72 -1.31
C ILE A 161 -1.18 -7.79 -0.94
N CYS A 162 -0.85 -8.43 0.18
CA CYS A 162 0.53 -8.52 0.66
C CYS A 162 0.99 -9.97 0.79
N PHE A 163 2.26 -10.18 0.52
CA PHE A 163 2.99 -11.44 0.54
C PHE A 163 4.05 -11.32 1.63
N HIS A 164 3.96 -12.22 2.60
CA HIS A 164 4.77 -12.19 3.82
C HIS A 164 5.71 -13.40 3.82
N SER A 165 7.02 -13.13 3.76
CA SER A 165 8.02 -14.20 3.73
C SER A 165 8.15 -14.87 5.08
N THR A 166 8.18 -16.20 5.10
CA THR A 166 8.52 -16.98 6.30
C THR A 166 10.03 -17.22 6.44
N GLY A 167 10.84 -16.73 5.49
CA GLY A 167 12.27 -17.04 5.38
C GLY A 167 12.57 -18.34 4.62
N HIS A 168 11.56 -19.10 4.21
CA HIS A 168 11.70 -20.35 3.47
C HIS A 168 11.35 -20.17 1.99
N GLY A 169 12.31 -19.68 1.21
CA GLY A 169 12.14 -19.36 -0.21
C GLY A 169 11.48 -18.01 -0.45
N ASP A 170 11.41 -17.64 -1.72
CA ASP A 170 10.91 -16.33 -2.15
C ASP A 170 9.41 -16.43 -2.51
N PRO A 171 8.52 -15.66 -1.85
CA PRO A 171 7.12 -15.61 -2.24
C PRO A 171 6.97 -15.30 -3.72
N SER A 172 6.07 -16.00 -4.42
CA SER A 172 5.87 -15.84 -5.86
C SER A 172 4.39 -15.77 -6.22
N ILE A 173 4.07 -14.94 -7.20
CA ILE A 173 2.70 -14.75 -7.70
C ILE A 173 2.72 -14.70 -9.22
N LEU A 174 1.86 -15.52 -9.84
CA LEU A 174 1.69 -15.58 -11.29
C LEU A 174 0.67 -14.54 -11.77
N SER A 175 -0.46 -14.46 -11.08
CA SER A 175 -1.50 -13.50 -11.44
C SER A 175 -2.47 -13.20 -10.32
N ILE A 176 -3.11 -12.03 -10.46
CA ILE A 176 -4.11 -11.51 -9.54
C ILE A 176 -5.37 -11.20 -10.34
N GLU A 177 -6.51 -11.73 -9.91
CA GLU A 177 -7.83 -11.36 -10.42
C GLU A 177 -8.64 -10.68 -9.30
N VAL A 178 -9.31 -9.59 -9.65
CA VAL A 178 -10.26 -8.90 -8.77
C VAL A 178 -11.55 -8.73 -9.57
N LEU A 179 -12.57 -9.49 -9.20
CA LEU A 179 -13.82 -9.64 -9.93
C LEU A 179 -14.95 -9.13 -9.05
N GLN A 180 -15.65 -8.09 -9.49
CA GLN A 180 -16.81 -7.57 -8.76
C GLN A 180 -17.95 -8.58 -8.84
N ILE A 181 -18.59 -8.79 -7.69
CA ILE A 181 -19.79 -9.63 -7.53
C ILE A 181 -20.91 -8.79 -6.93
N ASP A 182 -22.12 -9.35 -6.83
CA ASP A 182 -23.23 -8.65 -6.18
C ASP A 182 -22.86 -8.30 -4.73
N ASP A 183 -23.27 -7.11 -4.29
CA ASP A 183 -23.00 -6.62 -2.94
C ASP A 183 -23.62 -7.52 -1.86
N ASN A 184 -24.67 -8.28 -2.16
CA ASN A 184 -25.31 -9.24 -1.26
C ASN A 184 -24.89 -10.69 -1.50
N ALA A 185 -23.92 -10.93 -2.39
CA ALA A 185 -23.44 -12.28 -2.67
C ALA A 185 -22.94 -12.95 -1.38
N TYR A 186 -23.24 -14.24 -1.22
CA TYR A 186 -22.82 -15.07 -0.10
C TYR A 186 -23.20 -14.56 1.28
N LYS A 187 -24.35 -13.88 1.39
CA LYS A 187 -24.92 -13.48 2.68
C LYS A 187 -25.32 -14.69 3.53
N PHE A 188 -24.46 -15.06 4.48
CA PHE A 188 -24.60 -16.25 5.32
C PHE A 188 -25.29 -16.00 6.68
N GLY A 189 -25.61 -14.75 7.02
CA GLY A 189 -26.30 -14.44 8.28
C GLY A 189 -26.07 -13.03 8.81
N PRO A 190 -26.46 -12.74 10.07
CA PRO A 190 -26.34 -11.41 10.67
C PRO A 190 -24.91 -10.90 10.85
N SER A 191 -23.94 -11.81 10.95
CA SER A 191 -22.51 -11.45 11.07
C SER A 191 -21.83 -11.23 9.72
N TRP A 192 -22.51 -11.46 8.59
CA TRP A 192 -21.98 -11.17 7.26
C TRP A 192 -21.92 -9.67 7.01
N GLY A 193 -20.84 -9.22 6.38
CA GLY A 193 -20.75 -7.89 5.81
C GLY A 193 -19.32 -7.39 5.73
N LYS A 194 -19.18 -6.06 5.80
CA LYS A 194 -17.93 -5.32 5.64
C LYS A 194 -16.77 -5.70 6.58
N GLY A 195 -17.06 -6.42 7.67
CA GLY A 195 -16.07 -6.88 8.66
C GLY A 195 -15.68 -8.35 8.51
N THR A 196 -16.07 -9.00 7.42
CA THR A 196 -15.81 -10.43 7.18
C THR A 196 -15.17 -10.65 5.82
N ILE A 197 -14.27 -11.62 5.78
CA ILE A 197 -13.69 -12.19 4.57
C ILE A 197 -14.12 -13.65 4.50
N LEU A 198 -14.61 -14.08 3.35
CA LEU A 198 -14.90 -15.50 3.10
C LEU A 198 -13.76 -16.09 2.27
N ARG A 199 -13.02 -17.04 2.83
CA ARG A 199 -12.04 -17.81 2.08
C ARG A 199 -12.69 -19.07 1.54
N THR A 200 -12.58 -19.32 0.24
CA THR A 200 -13.09 -20.56 -0.36
C THR A 200 -12.24 -21.74 0.14
N ALA A 201 -12.85 -22.63 0.92
CA ALA A 201 -12.21 -23.85 1.42
C ALA A 201 -12.43 -25.03 0.48
N LYS A 202 -13.64 -25.14 -0.11
CA LYS A 202 -13.96 -26.12 -1.16
C LYS A 202 -15.11 -25.61 -2.01
N ARG A 203 -15.07 -25.89 -3.32
CA ARG A 203 -16.18 -25.66 -4.26
C ARG A 203 -16.28 -26.84 -5.22
N LEU A 204 -17.37 -27.60 -5.15
CA LEU A 204 -17.55 -28.87 -5.85
C LEU A 204 -18.86 -28.89 -6.62
N THR A 205 -18.82 -29.26 -7.90
CA THR A 205 -19.99 -29.67 -8.69
C THR A 205 -20.09 -31.19 -8.74
N CYS A 206 -21.28 -31.73 -8.51
CA CYS A 206 -21.53 -33.16 -8.35
C CYS A 206 -22.13 -33.76 -9.63
N GLY A 207 -21.60 -34.91 -10.05
CA GLY A 207 -22.09 -35.72 -11.16
C GLY A 207 -21.34 -35.51 -12.48
N SER A 208 -20.84 -34.29 -12.76
CA SER A 208 -20.16 -33.97 -14.03
C SER A 208 -18.75 -34.58 -14.14
N GLY A 209 -18.04 -34.72 -13.01
CA GLY A 209 -16.66 -35.21 -12.95
C GLY A 209 -15.60 -34.38 -13.66
N LYS A 210 -15.96 -33.22 -14.22
CA LYS A 210 -15.07 -32.33 -14.97
C LYS A 210 -14.99 -30.98 -14.26
N PRO A 211 -13.79 -30.49 -13.90
CA PRO A 211 -13.63 -29.15 -13.36
C PRO A 211 -13.87 -28.11 -14.47
N ALA A 212 -14.40 -26.95 -14.08
CA ALA A 212 -14.72 -25.86 -15.01
C ALA A 212 -14.83 -24.53 -14.28
N PHE A 213 -14.54 -23.43 -14.97
CA PHE A 213 -14.91 -22.09 -14.52
C PHE A 213 -16.38 -21.80 -14.89
N ASP A 214 -17.03 -20.87 -14.19
CA ASP A 214 -18.39 -20.47 -14.53
C ASP A 214 -18.51 -20.02 -16.00
N GLU A 215 -17.51 -19.33 -16.54
CA GLU A 215 -17.48 -18.92 -17.96
C GLU A 215 -17.62 -20.13 -18.91
N ASP A 216 -16.97 -21.26 -18.60
CA ASP A 216 -17.09 -22.52 -19.36
C ASP A 216 -18.48 -23.19 -19.18
N LEU A 217 -19.20 -22.78 -18.14
CA LEU A 217 -20.48 -23.31 -17.69
C LEU A 217 -21.67 -22.42 -18.07
N ASN A 218 -21.45 -21.42 -18.94
CA ASN A 218 -22.41 -20.38 -19.32
C ASN A 218 -22.90 -19.51 -18.15
N GLY A 219 -22.02 -19.27 -17.17
CA GLY A 219 -22.23 -18.28 -16.13
C GLY A 219 -22.17 -16.85 -16.65
N ILE A 220 -22.62 -15.91 -15.82
CA ILE A 220 -22.55 -14.48 -16.14
C ILE A 220 -21.51 -13.79 -15.26
N HIS A 221 -21.00 -12.64 -15.72
CA HIS A 221 -19.90 -11.94 -15.07
C HIS A 221 -20.16 -11.55 -13.61
N TRP A 222 -21.42 -11.25 -13.23
CA TRP A 222 -21.79 -10.93 -11.85
C TRP A 222 -21.65 -12.11 -10.86
N GLY A 223 -21.45 -13.34 -11.36
CA GLY A 223 -21.17 -14.52 -10.55
C GLY A 223 -19.71 -14.67 -10.10
N GLY A 224 -18.81 -13.78 -10.56
CA GLY A 224 -17.40 -13.79 -10.15
C GLY A 224 -16.53 -14.85 -10.82
N ASP A 225 -17.01 -15.49 -11.88
CA ASP A 225 -16.30 -16.54 -12.63
C ASP A 225 -15.69 -17.64 -11.75
N ARG A 226 -16.51 -18.33 -10.95
CA ARG A 226 -16.05 -19.29 -9.93
C ARG A 226 -15.42 -20.53 -10.56
N PHE A 227 -14.41 -21.08 -9.89
CA PHE A 227 -13.85 -22.39 -10.26
C PHE A 227 -14.56 -23.52 -9.49
N TRP A 228 -15.14 -24.48 -10.21
CA TRP A 228 -15.79 -25.66 -9.64
C TRP A 228 -14.96 -26.91 -9.87
N LEU A 229 -14.72 -27.66 -8.80
CA LEU A 229 -14.14 -28.99 -8.87
C LEU A 229 -15.20 -30.00 -9.30
N GLY A 230 -14.91 -30.84 -10.29
CA GLY A 230 -15.85 -31.85 -10.75
C GLY A 230 -15.72 -33.16 -9.99
N ALA A 231 -16.79 -33.61 -9.33
CA ALA A 231 -16.87 -34.93 -8.70
C ALA A 231 -17.80 -35.86 -9.47
N LYS A 232 -17.37 -37.10 -9.71
CA LYS A 232 -18.28 -38.18 -10.17
C LYS A 232 -18.96 -38.88 -9.01
N THR A 233 -18.25 -39.00 -7.89
CA THR A 233 -18.68 -39.60 -6.63
C THR A 233 -18.17 -38.72 -5.48
N LEU A 234 -18.83 -38.74 -4.32
CA LEU A 234 -18.43 -37.93 -3.15
C LEU A 234 -17.24 -38.53 -2.39
N SER A 235 -17.01 -39.83 -2.52
CA SER A 235 -15.83 -40.50 -2.00
C SER A 235 -15.34 -41.58 -2.96
N SER A 236 -14.08 -41.99 -2.83
CA SER A 236 -13.51 -43.09 -3.62
C SER A 236 -14.07 -44.47 -3.25
N SER A 237 -14.72 -44.57 -2.08
CA SER A 237 -15.29 -45.81 -1.54
C SER A 237 -16.81 -45.87 -1.54
N SER A 238 -17.50 -44.83 -2.04
CA SER A 238 -18.97 -44.78 -2.08
C SER A 238 -19.51 -45.49 -3.33
N ASP A 239 -20.68 -46.12 -3.17
CA ASP A 239 -21.43 -46.76 -4.28
C ASP A 239 -22.38 -45.77 -4.97
N ASP A 240 -22.26 -44.47 -4.68
CA ASP A 240 -23.10 -43.40 -5.21
C ASP A 240 -23.00 -43.26 -6.73
N GLN A 241 -24.06 -42.76 -7.35
CA GLN A 241 -24.22 -42.73 -8.81
C GLN A 241 -24.41 -41.30 -9.31
N PRO A 242 -23.63 -40.88 -10.33
CA PRO A 242 -23.87 -39.62 -11.00
C PRO A 242 -25.13 -39.73 -11.88
N ILE A 243 -25.94 -38.68 -11.88
CA ILE A 243 -27.06 -38.51 -12.80
C ILE A 243 -26.97 -37.14 -13.49
N SER A 244 -27.60 -37.02 -14.66
CA SER A 244 -27.64 -35.78 -15.42
C SER A 244 -28.95 -35.64 -16.19
N THR A 245 -29.28 -34.40 -16.56
CA THR A 245 -30.45 -34.08 -17.39
C THR A 245 -30.10 -33.02 -18.44
N GLU A 246 -30.82 -33.03 -19.56
CA GLU A 246 -30.77 -31.97 -20.58
C GLU A 246 -31.87 -30.92 -20.36
N ASN A 247 -32.75 -31.12 -19.37
CA ASN A 247 -33.82 -30.19 -19.08
C ASN A 247 -33.28 -28.85 -18.58
N VAL A 248 -34.06 -27.80 -18.84
CA VAL A 248 -33.77 -26.45 -18.33
C VAL A 248 -34.01 -26.42 -16.82
N ILE A 249 -33.08 -25.84 -16.07
CA ILE A 249 -33.23 -25.64 -14.63
C ILE A 249 -33.64 -24.19 -14.34
N ALA A 250 -34.82 -24.01 -13.75
CA ALA A 250 -35.36 -22.71 -13.34
C ALA A 250 -34.65 -22.15 -12.09
N GLU A 251 -34.86 -20.85 -11.83
CA GLU A 251 -34.27 -20.11 -10.70
C GLU A 251 -32.72 -20.14 -10.67
N THR A 252 -32.09 -20.28 -11.84
CA THR A 252 -30.64 -20.17 -12.03
C THR A 252 -30.26 -18.77 -12.51
N LEU A 253 -28.99 -18.38 -12.37
CA LEU A 253 -28.51 -17.05 -12.76
C LEU A 253 -29.28 -15.88 -12.12
N LEU A 254 -29.73 -16.05 -10.88
CA LEU A 254 -30.41 -15.01 -10.11
C LEU A 254 -29.50 -14.36 -9.07
N ALA A 255 -29.76 -13.08 -8.79
CA ALA A 255 -29.12 -12.37 -7.71
C ALA A 255 -29.39 -13.07 -6.35
N PRO A 256 -28.44 -13.03 -5.41
CA PRO A 256 -27.19 -12.29 -5.49
C PRO A 256 -25.99 -13.11 -5.99
N ASN A 257 -26.11 -14.43 -6.19
CA ASN A 257 -24.94 -15.29 -6.47
C ASN A 257 -24.81 -15.74 -7.93
N PHE A 258 -25.85 -15.59 -8.77
CA PHE A 258 -25.81 -15.86 -10.21
C PHE A 258 -25.13 -17.20 -10.60
N TYR A 259 -25.61 -18.32 -10.06
CA TYR A 259 -25.06 -19.66 -10.35
C TYR A 259 -25.36 -20.12 -11.77
N PRO A 260 -24.38 -20.72 -12.50
CA PRO A 260 -24.62 -21.27 -13.83
C PRO A 260 -25.64 -22.43 -13.77
N GLN A 261 -26.45 -22.58 -14.81
CA GLN A 261 -27.48 -23.64 -14.86
C GLN A 261 -26.87 -25.05 -14.82
N SER A 262 -25.73 -25.23 -15.46
CA SER A 262 -25.08 -26.52 -15.67
C SER A 262 -24.71 -27.25 -14.37
N ILE A 263 -24.42 -26.54 -13.27
CA ILE A 263 -24.13 -27.19 -11.98
C ILE A 263 -25.36 -27.88 -11.37
N TYR A 264 -26.57 -27.52 -11.83
CA TYR A 264 -27.84 -28.14 -11.41
C TYR A 264 -28.34 -29.20 -12.41
N GLN A 265 -27.72 -29.28 -13.59
CA GLN A 265 -28.04 -30.31 -14.59
C GLN A 265 -27.34 -31.64 -14.33
N SER A 266 -26.46 -31.69 -13.33
CA SER A 266 -25.87 -32.91 -12.81
C SER A 266 -26.04 -33.00 -11.30
N ALA A 267 -26.10 -34.22 -10.79
CA ALA A 267 -26.14 -34.50 -9.37
C ALA A 267 -25.48 -35.84 -9.06
N ILE A 268 -25.16 -36.07 -7.80
CA ILE A 268 -24.87 -37.39 -7.25
C ILE A 268 -26.10 -37.86 -6.46
N VAL A 269 -26.44 -39.13 -6.59
CA VAL A 269 -27.54 -39.78 -5.86
C VAL A 269 -27.00 -41.02 -5.15
N GLY A 270 -27.52 -41.32 -3.96
CA GLY A 270 -27.26 -42.61 -3.31
C GLY A 270 -27.72 -43.80 -4.14
N THR A 271 -27.53 -45.03 -3.64
CA THR A 271 -28.07 -46.27 -4.22
C THR A 271 -29.02 -46.95 -3.26
N ASP A 272 -29.73 -47.98 -3.71
CA ASP A 272 -30.57 -48.79 -2.82
C ASP A 272 -29.75 -49.50 -1.72
N ARG A 273 -28.44 -49.70 -1.95
CA ARG A 273 -27.50 -50.26 -0.96
C ARG A 273 -26.97 -49.19 0.00
N GLN A 274 -26.72 -47.99 -0.52
CA GLN A 274 -26.20 -46.85 0.22
C GLN A 274 -27.04 -45.61 -0.10
N PRO A 275 -28.23 -45.47 0.50
CA PRO A 275 -29.17 -44.41 0.14
C PRO A 275 -28.74 -43.04 0.68
N SER A 276 -27.90 -43.01 1.72
CA SER A 276 -27.29 -41.80 2.27
C SER A 276 -26.05 -41.38 1.50
N LEU A 277 -25.83 -40.07 1.42
CA LEU A 277 -24.60 -39.49 0.87
C LEU A 277 -23.75 -38.92 2.00
N SER A 278 -22.43 -39.05 1.89
CA SER A 278 -21.48 -38.51 2.87
C SER A 278 -20.33 -37.84 2.14
N PHE A 279 -20.03 -36.61 2.54
CA PHE A 279 -18.89 -35.82 2.08
C PHE A 279 -18.03 -35.46 3.28
N GLU A 280 -16.71 -35.55 3.13
CA GLU A 280 -15.75 -35.20 4.17
C GLU A 280 -14.61 -34.36 3.57
N MET A 281 -14.15 -33.36 4.33
CA MET A 281 -12.96 -32.58 4.00
C MET A 281 -12.18 -32.18 5.26
N ASP A 282 -10.88 -31.99 5.09
CA ASP A 282 -10.03 -31.42 6.14
C ASP A 282 -10.28 -29.92 6.30
N VAL A 283 -10.30 -29.45 7.55
CA VAL A 283 -10.52 -28.05 7.92
C VAL A 283 -9.62 -27.64 9.08
N THR A 284 -9.47 -26.33 9.26
CA THR A 284 -8.76 -25.79 10.41
C THR A 284 -9.68 -25.82 11.64
N PRO A 285 -9.27 -26.42 12.77
CA PRO A 285 -10.10 -26.50 13.96
C PRO A 285 -10.34 -25.14 14.60
N ASN A 286 -11.43 -25.04 15.35
CA ASN A 286 -11.90 -23.84 16.07
C ASN A 286 -12.14 -22.63 15.17
N ARG A 287 -12.62 -22.88 13.94
CA ARG A 287 -12.97 -21.86 12.97
C ARG A 287 -14.46 -21.93 12.62
N ASN A 288 -14.96 -20.83 12.10
CA ASN A 288 -16.33 -20.72 11.59
C ASN A 288 -16.35 -21.03 10.10
N TYR A 289 -17.26 -21.90 9.69
CA TYR A 289 -17.46 -22.26 8.30
C TYR A 289 -18.89 -21.98 7.86
N SER A 290 -19.06 -21.46 6.65
CA SER A 290 -20.35 -21.37 5.97
C SER A 290 -20.44 -22.47 4.93
N VAL A 291 -21.38 -23.40 5.13
CA VAL A 291 -21.66 -24.49 4.20
C VAL A 291 -22.85 -24.08 3.34
N TRP A 292 -22.71 -24.22 2.02
CA TRP A 292 -23.74 -23.97 1.02
C TRP A 292 -23.97 -25.25 0.21
N LEU A 293 -25.22 -25.70 0.16
CA LEU A 293 -25.63 -26.94 -0.46
C LEU A 293 -26.61 -26.63 -1.58
N HIS A 294 -26.34 -27.18 -2.75
CA HIS A 294 -27.08 -26.93 -3.97
C HIS A 294 -27.85 -28.18 -4.38
N PHE A 295 -29.11 -27.98 -4.72
CA PHE A 295 -30.03 -29.05 -5.11
C PHE A 295 -30.83 -28.64 -6.32
N ALA A 296 -31.15 -29.62 -7.17
CA ALA A 296 -32.26 -29.59 -8.10
C ALA A 296 -32.79 -31.01 -8.25
N GLU A 297 -34.11 -31.20 -8.22
CA GLU A 297 -34.69 -32.52 -8.44
C GLU A 297 -34.74 -32.82 -9.95
N ILE A 298 -33.77 -33.61 -10.41
CA ILE A 298 -33.57 -33.95 -11.82
C ILE A 298 -33.82 -35.43 -12.14
N GLU A 299 -34.12 -36.26 -11.13
CA GLU A 299 -34.34 -37.69 -11.34
C GLU A 299 -35.74 -37.97 -11.87
N ASN A 300 -35.85 -38.64 -13.03
CA ASN A 300 -37.15 -38.88 -13.67
C ASN A 300 -38.18 -39.59 -12.78
N GLY A 301 -37.74 -40.50 -11.92
CA GLY A 301 -38.60 -41.30 -11.03
C GLY A 301 -39.20 -40.55 -9.85
N ILE A 302 -38.72 -39.34 -9.54
CA ILE A 302 -39.25 -38.50 -8.46
C ILE A 302 -40.08 -37.39 -9.10
N THR A 303 -41.40 -37.47 -8.96
CA THR A 303 -42.38 -36.62 -9.66
C THR A 303 -43.18 -35.70 -8.75
N ALA A 304 -43.28 -36.01 -7.46
CA ALA A 304 -44.13 -35.29 -6.52
C ALA A 304 -43.44 -35.04 -5.16
N GLU A 305 -43.99 -34.11 -4.39
CA GLU A 305 -43.63 -33.89 -3.00
C GLU A 305 -43.75 -35.18 -2.17
N GLU A 306 -43.01 -35.26 -1.07
CA GLU A 306 -42.92 -36.38 -0.12
C GLU A 306 -42.31 -37.68 -0.69
N GLU A 307 -42.01 -37.75 -1.99
CA GLU A 307 -41.36 -38.91 -2.61
C GLU A 307 -39.86 -39.01 -2.30
N ARG A 308 -39.20 -37.89 -1.99
CA ARG A 308 -37.83 -37.82 -1.51
C ARG A 308 -37.73 -36.79 -0.39
N VAL A 309 -37.51 -37.29 0.83
CA VAL A 309 -37.31 -36.46 2.02
C VAL A 309 -36.09 -36.94 2.77
N PHE A 310 -35.16 -36.04 3.07
CA PHE A 310 -33.94 -36.37 3.81
C PHE A 310 -33.55 -35.26 4.78
N ASP A 311 -32.85 -35.63 5.84
CA ASP A 311 -32.17 -34.70 6.72
C ASP A 311 -30.76 -34.44 6.21
N VAL A 312 -30.23 -33.26 6.51
CA VAL A 312 -28.81 -32.96 6.33
C VAL A 312 -28.19 -32.81 7.71
N LEU A 313 -27.18 -33.62 8.00
CA LEU A 313 -26.39 -33.58 9.21
C LEU A 313 -25.01 -33.00 8.88
N ILE A 314 -24.52 -32.09 9.71
CA ILE A 314 -23.18 -31.52 9.60
C ILE A 314 -22.46 -31.82 10.92
N ASN A 315 -21.35 -32.55 10.85
CA ASN A 315 -20.62 -33.07 12.02
C ASN A 315 -21.52 -33.84 13.01
N GLY A 316 -22.52 -34.54 12.49
CA GLY A 316 -23.49 -35.32 13.30
C GLY A 316 -24.68 -34.52 13.83
N ASP A 317 -24.64 -33.19 13.80
CA ASP A 317 -25.76 -32.34 14.20
C ASP A 317 -26.70 -32.09 13.02
N THR A 318 -28.02 -32.19 13.24
CA THR A 318 -28.99 -31.93 12.17
C THR A 318 -28.97 -30.45 11.76
N ALA A 319 -28.43 -30.20 10.57
CA ALA A 319 -28.31 -28.88 9.97
C ALA A 319 -29.65 -28.39 9.40
N PHE A 320 -30.29 -29.25 8.62
CA PHE A 320 -31.59 -29.03 8.00
C PHE A 320 -32.44 -30.29 8.14
N LYS A 321 -33.74 -30.10 8.41
CA LYS A 321 -34.69 -31.18 8.62
C LYS A 321 -35.72 -31.26 7.51
N ASP A 322 -36.16 -32.48 7.21
CA ASP A 322 -37.28 -32.76 6.31
C ASP A 322 -37.13 -32.06 4.94
N ILE A 323 -35.93 -32.11 4.37
CA ILE A 323 -35.63 -31.52 3.07
C ILE A 323 -36.39 -32.29 1.99
N ASP A 324 -37.30 -31.59 1.34
CA ASP A 324 -37.99 -32.01 0.14
C ASP A 324 -37.74 -30.94 -0.93
N ILE A 325 -36.95 -31.30 -1.94
CA ILE A 325 -36.48 -30.36 -2.96
C ILE A 325 -37.65 -29.80 -3.76
N ILE A 326 -38.63 -30.63 -4.14
CA ILE A 326 -39.78 -30.20 -4.95
C ILE A 326 -40.65 -29.25 -4.13
N ARG A 327 -40.96 -29.60 -2.87
CA ARG A 327 -41.77 -28.75 -1.99
C ARG A 327 -41.10 -27.40 -1.69
N MET A 328 -39.78 -27.39 -1.50
CA MET A 328 -39.03 -26.19 -1.15
C MET A 328 -38.72 -25.29 -2.35
N ALA A 329 -38.44 -25.89 -3.51
CA ALA A 329 -38.20 -25.14 -4.76
C ALA A 329 -39.51 -24.75 -5.46
N GLY A 330 -40.62 -25.42 -5.15
CA GLY A 330 -41.95 -25.20 -5.72
C GLY A 330 -42.28 -26.14 -6.89
N GLU A 331 -41.27 -26.60 -7.63
CA GLU A 331 -41.44 -27.57 -8.72
C GLU A 331 -40.14 -28.33 -9.00
N ARG A 332 -40.23 -29.30 -9.92
CA ARG A 332 -39.06 -30.04 -10.42
C ARG A 332 -38.18 -29.15 -11.30
N PHE A 333 -36.93 -29.57 -11.50
CA PHE A 333 -35.98 -28.84 -12.34
C PHE A 333 -35.84 -27.36 -11.93
N THR A 334 -35.86 -27.10 -10.63
CA THR A 334 -35.67 -25.75 -10.07
C THR A 334 -34.53 -25.78 -9.06
N ALA A 335 -33.65 -24.79 -9.15
CA ALA A 335 -32.49 -24.68 -8.27
C ALA A 335 -32.93 -24.30 -6.85
N LEU A 336 -32.34 -24.98 -5.86
CA LEU A 336 -32.50 -24.70 -4.44
C LEU A 336 -31.11 -24.61 -3.80
N VAL A 337 -30.89 -23.54 -3.02
CA VAL A 337 -29.64 -23.33 -2.29
C VAL A 337 -29.95 -23.17 -0.81
N LEU A 338 -29.31 -24.00 0.01
CA LEU A 338 -29.42 -23.96 1.47
C LEU A 338 -28.06 -23.63 2.06
N ASN A 339 -28.01 -22.75 3.06
CA ASN A 339 -26.76 -22.42 3.73
C ASN A 339 -26.88 -22.46 5.26
N LYS A 340 -25.78 -22.82 5.91
CA LYS A 340 -25.67 -22.84 7.37
C LYS A 340 -24.25 -22.50 7.80
N THR A 341 -24.14 -21.60 8.77
CA THR A 341 -22.87 -21.33 9.46
C THR A 341 -22.73 -22.26 10.66
N ILE A 342 -21.55 -22.83 10.81
CA ILE A 342 -21.19 -23.77 11.88
C ILE A 342 -19.83 -23.38 12.47
N VAL A 343 -19.61 -23.76 13.72
CA VAL A 343 -18.28 -23.76 14.34
C VAL A 343 -17.75 -25.19 14.22
N VAL A 344 -16.56 -25.38 13.66
CA VAL A 344 -15.93 -26.70 13.58
C VAL A 344 -14.81 -26.78 14.60
N THR A 345 -14.95 -27.62 15.62
CA THR A 345 -13.94 -27.80 16.68
C THR A 345 -12.88 -28.83 16.32
N GLY A 346 -13.22 -29.80 15.46
CA GLY A 346 -12.32 -30.84 14.96
C GLY A 346 -11.52 -30.42 13.73
N THR A 347 -10.74 -31.34 13.19
CA THR A 347 -9.95 -31.12 11.97
C THR A 347 -10.67 -31.57 10.69
N THR A 348 -11.86 -32.13 10.82
CA THR A 348 -12.66 -32.61 9.69
C THR A 348 -14.05 -32.00 9.72
N LEU A 349 -14.59 -31.74 8.53
CA LEU A 349 -15.96 -31.35 8.29
C LEU A 349 -16.66 -32.47 7.54
N THR A 350 -17.69 -33.05 8.15
CA THR A 350 -18.51 -34.11 7.55
C THR A 350 -19.90 -33.60 7.27
N ILE A 351 -20.40 -33.83 6.06
CA ILE A 351 -21.76 -33.50 5.62
C ILE A 351 -22.44 -34.82 5.21
N VAL A 352 -23.52 -35.18 5.89
CA VAL A 352 -24.28 -36.42 5.64
C VAL A 352 -25.71 -36.08 5.25
N LEU A 353 -26.15 -36.56 4.10
CA LEU A 353 -27.56 -36.49 3.69
C LEU A 353 -28.20 -37.83 4.02
N GLN A 354 -29.14 -37.82 4.96
CA GLN A 354 -29.77 -39.02 5.52
C GLN A 354 -31.24 -39.09 5.11
N PRO A 355 -31.63 -40.03 4.23
CA PRO A 355 -33.02 -40.23 3.84
C PRO A 355 -33.94 -40.54 5.03
N LEU A 356 -35.08 -39.87 5.07
CA LEU A 356 -36.18 -40.10 6.02
C LEU A 356 -37.37 -40.78 5.34
N LYS A 357 -37.71 -40.32 4.13
CA LYS A 357 -38.73 -40.89 3.25
C LYS A 357 -38.24 -40.89 1.81
N GLY A 358 -38.74 -41.81 1.00
CA GLY A 358 -38.25 -41.99 -0.37
C GLY A 358 -37.06 -42.92 -0.45
N THR A 359 -36.49 -43.02 -1.66
CA THR A 359 -35.50 -44.05 -1.97
C THR A 359 -34.09 -43.65 -1.56
N ARG A 360 -33.61 -42.45 -1.96
CA ARG A 360 -32.17 -42.09 -1.96
C ARG A 360 -31.98 -40.57 -1.84
N ALA A 361 -30.89 -40.12 -1.18
CA ALA A 361 -30.50 -38.72 -1.11
C ALA A 361 -29.81 -38.24 -2.40
N THR A 362 -29.84 -36.94 -2.67
CA THR A 362 -29.18 -36.32 -3.83
C THR A 362 -28.52 -34.98 -3.51
N ILE A 363 -27.49 -34.61 -4.26
CA ILE A 363 -26.85 -33.29 -4.19
C ILE A 363 -26.27 -32.87 -5.55
N SER A 364 -26.41 -31.59 -5.90
CA SER A 364 -25.93 -31.01 -7.16
C SER A 364 -24.58 -30.33 -7.03
N ALA A 365 -24.33 -29.63 -5.92
CA ALA A 365 -23.05 -28.97 -5.65
C ALA A 365 -22.87 -28.64 -4.15
N ILE A 366 -21.63 -28.40 -3.75
CA ILE A 366 -21.22 -28.03 -2.39
C ILE A 366 -20.26 -26.84 -2.46
N GLU A 367 -20.49 -25.78 -1.69
CA GLU A 367 -19.49 -24.76 -1.39
C GLU A 367 -19.25 -24.68 0.12
N VAL A 368 -17.99 -24.59 0.52
CA VAL A 368 -17.59 -24.41 1.91
C VAL A 368 -16.64 -23.22 1.98
N PHE A 369 -17.00 -22.23 2.81
CA PHE A 369 -16.19 -21.05 3.05
C PHE A 369 -15.74 -21.00 4.50
N GLU A 370 -14.47 -20.70 4.73
CA GLU A 370 -14.01 -20.26 6.05
C GLU A 370 -14.34 -18.79 6.25
N ILE A 371 -14.96 -18.48 7.39
CA ILE A 371 -15.31 -17.11 7.77
C ILE A 371 -14.16 -16.54 8.61
N ILE A 372 -13.47 -15.56 8.04
CA ILE A 372 -12.38 -14.84 8.67
C ILE A 372 -12.89 -13.45 9.06
N LEU A 373 -12.66 -13.03 10.30
CA LEU A 373 -12.95 -11.66 10.71
C LEU A 373 -11.87 -10.74 10.15
N ALA A 374 -12.29 -9.72 9.40
CA ALA A 374 -11.37 -8.73 8.86
C ALA A 374 -10.70 -7.97 10.01
N GLU A 375 -9.38 -7.91 9.99
CA GLU A 375 -8.60 -7.14 10.96
C GLU A 375 -8.90 -5.65 10.81
N LYS A 376 -8.91 -4.96 11.94
CA LYS A 376 -9.04 -3.49 11.94
C LYS A 376 -7.71 -2.92 11.44
N LYS A 377 -7.76 -2.02 10.47
CA LYS A 377 -6.57 -1.38 9.91
C LYS A 377 -5.98 -0.34 10.86
N THR A 378 -4.73 0.05 10.60
CA THR A 378 -4.08 1.19 11.25
C THR A 378 -4.69 2.51 10.81
N LEU A 379 -4.74 3.48 11.71
CA LEU A 379 -5.25 4.82 11.43
C LEU A 379 -4.56 5.42 10.19
N THR A 380 -5.34 5.70 9.14
CA THR A 380 -4.83 6.08 7.81
C THR A 380 -3.88 7.28 7.83
N GLN A 381 -4.13 8.25 8.72
CA GLN A 381 -3.28 9.41 8.90
C GLN A 381 -1.87 9.04 9.39
N GLU A 382 -1.77 8.05 10.28
CA GLU A 382 -0.49 7.59 10.82
C GLU A 382 0.23 6.70 9.80
N VAL A 383 -0.48 5.86 9.06
CA VAL A 383 0.07 5.12 7.91
C VAL A 383 0.70 6.08 6.90
N SER A 384 -0.01 7.17 6.55
CA SER A 384 0.52 8.19 5.64
C SER A 384 1.76 8.88 6.20
N ALA A 385 1.81 9.14 7.50
CA ALA A 385 2.97 9.76 8.14
C ALA A 385 4.18 8.83 8.13
N LEU A 386 3.99 7.54 8.44
CA LEU A 386 5.07 6.55 8.37
C LEU A 386 5.59 6.33 6.95
N ARG A 387 4.74 6.43 5.91
CA ARG A 387 5.20 6.42 4.52
C ARG A 387 6.12 7.60 4.21
N THR A 388 5.85 8.79 4.74
CA THR A 388 6.75 9.95 4.62
C THR A 388 8.05 9.70 5.39
N VAL A 389 7.97 9.18 6.62
CA VAL A 389 9.16 8.81 7.43
C VAL A 389 10.04 7.79 6.69
N LYS A 390 9.43 6.76 6.09
CA LYS A 390 10.11 5.74 5.27
C LYS A 390 10.99 6.39 4.19
N GLY A 391 10.41 7.34 3.43
CA GLY A 391 11.11 8.04 2.36
C GLY A 391 12.18 9.01 2.87
N SER A 392 11.87 9.81 3.89
CA SER A 392 12.78 10.84 4.41
C SER A 392 14.01 10.29 5.13
N LEU A 393 13.88 9.12 5.78
CA LEU A 393 14.97 8.45 6.49
C LEU A 393 15.71 7.41 5.64
N GLY A 394 15.29 7.21 4.38
CA GLY A 394 15.88 6.24 3.47
C GLY A 394 15.89 4.83 4.06
N LEU A 395 14.74 4.40 4.61
CA LEU A 395 14.64 3.13 5.32
C LEU A 395 15.09 1.95 4.43
N PRO A 396 15.98 1.07 4.92
CA PRO A 396 16.42 -0.08 4.15
C PRO A 396 15.26 -1.07 3.98
N LEU A 397 15.19 -1.70 2.80
CA LEU A 397 14.12 -2.63 2.43
C LEU A 397 13.95 -3.79 3.42
N ARG A 398 15.04 -4.23 4.05
CA ARG A 398 15.05 -5.29 5.08
C ARG A 398 14.12 -5.04 6.28
N LEU A 399 13.68 -3.81 6.53
CA LEU A 399 12.73 -3.50 7.60
C LEU A 399 11.28 -3.86 7.25
N GLY A 400 10.99 -4.16 5.98
CA GLY A 400 9.67 -4.68 5.58
C GLY A 400 8.53 -3.67 5.72
N TRP A 401 8.78 -2.37 5.55
CA TRP A 401 7.73 -1.35 5.67
C TRP A 401 6.85 -1.27 4.42
N ASN A 402 6.12 -2.34 4.12
CA ASN A 402 5.12 -2.43 3.05
C ASN A 402 3.82 -3.01 3.64
N GLY A 403 2.66 -2.52 3.21
CA GLY A 403 1.35 -2.94 3.70
C GLY A 403 0.79 -1.99 4.76
N ASP A 404 0.01 -2.56 5.68
CA ASP A 404 -0.42 -1.87 6.89
C ASP A 404 0.63 -2.10 8.00
N PRO A 405 0.98 -1.09 8.82
CA PRO A 405 2.04 -1.23 9.81
C PRO A 405 1.75 -2.23 10.94
N CYS A 406 0.49 -2.39 11.31
CA CYS A 406 0.09 -3.16 12.49
C CYS A 406 -0.68 -4.44 12.17
N VAL A 407 -1.14 -4.61 10.91
CA VAL A 407 -1.87 -5.81 10.48
C VAL A 407 -1.36 -6.35 9.12
N PRO A 408 -1.30 -7.68 8.94
CA PRO A 408 -1.71 -8.70 9.90
C PRO A 408 -0.76 -8.78 11.10
N GLN A 409 -1.28 -9.04 12.30
CA GLN A 409 -0.47 -9.03 13.53
C GLN A 409 0.70 -10.02 13.52
N GLN A 410 0.65 -11.03 12.67
CA GLN A 410 1.71 -12.01 12.48
C GLN A 410 2.93 -11.41 11.75
N HIS A 411 2.72 -10.32 11.00
CA HIS A 411 3.74 -9.68 10.15
C HIS A 411 3.78 -8.15 10.37
N PRO A 412 4.05 -7.67 11.61
CA PRO A 412 4.13 -6.24 11.90
C PRO A 412 5.39 -5.61 11.30
N TRP A 413 5.35 -4.30 11.04
CA TRP A 413 6.53 -3.59 10.56
C TRP A 413 7.67 -3.58 11.59
N SER A 414 8.88 -3.91 11.15
CA SER A 414 10.05 -3.92 12.04
C SER A 414 10.32 -2.51 12.58
N GLY A 415 10.41 -2.40 13.91
CA GLY A 415 10.70 -1.12 14.59
C GLY A 415 9.49 -0.20 14.76
N VAL A 416 8.28 -0.68 14.45
CA VAL A 416 7.02 0.03 14.73
C VAL A 416 6.31 -0.69 15.88
N GLU A 417 5.97 0.05 16.92
CA GLU A 417 5.14 -0.43 18.02
C GLU A 417 3.71 0.06 17.80
N CYS A 418 2.75 -0.85 18.03
CA CYS A 418 1.35 -0.65 17.73
C CYS A 418 0.50 -0.87 18.99
N GLN A 419 -0.46 0.03 19.20
CA GLN A 419 -1.48 -0.08 20.24
C GLN A 419 -2.86 -0.10 19.60
N PHE A 420 -3.75 -0.97 20.08
CA PHE A 420 -5.14 -0.99 19.64
C PHE A 420 -5.99 -0.02 20.47
N ASP A 421 -6.72 0.89 19.81
CA ASP A 421 -7.71 1.76 20.45
C ASP A 421 -9.08 1.05 20.43
N ASP A 422 -9.41 0.33 21.51
CA ASP A 422 -10.68 -0.40 21.65
C ASP A 422 -11.92 0.49 21.48
N ILE A 423 -11.81 1.77 21.84
CA ILE A 423 -12.94 2.71 21.81
C ILE A 423 -13.22 3.14 20.38
N LYS A 424 -12.16 3.39 19.59
CA LYS A 424 -12.28 3.86 18.21
C LYS A 424 -12.16 2.75 17.16
N GLY A 425 -11.77 1.54 17.54
CA GLY A 425 -11.74 0.36 16.70
C GLY A 425 -10.67 0.37 15.59
N HIS A 426 -9.47 0.88 15.88
CA HIS A 426 -8.33 0.90 14.94
C HIS A 426 -6.99 0.81 15.67
N TRP A 427 -5.94 0.43 14.94
CA TRP A 427 -4.57 0.50 15.45
C TRP A 427 -3.99 1.89 15.33
N VAL A 428 -3.14 2.25 16.29
CA VAL A 428 -2.35 3.47 16.32
C VAL A 428 -0.89 3.12 16.62
N ILE A 429 0.01 4.03 16.25
CA ILE A 429 1.45 3.90 16.45
C ILE A 429 1.84 4.57 17.77
N ASP A 430 2.33 3.80 18.73
CA ASP A 430 2.74 4.30 20.04
C ASP A 430 4.26 4.30 20.25
N GLY A 431 5.03 3.63 19.39
CA GLY A 431 6.49 3.66 19.45
C GLY A 431 7.18 3.51 18.08
N LEU A 432 8.35 4.14 17.95
CA LEU A 432 9.27 3.96 16.82
C LEU A 432 10.67 3.63 17.32
N GLY A 433 11.08 2.38 17.17
CA GLY A 433 12.42 1.86 17.49
C GLY A 433 13.22 1.60 16.21
N LEU A 434 14.02 2.57 15.79
CA LEU A 434 14.85 2.49 14.58
C LEU A 434 16.31 2.87 14.86
N ASP A 435 16.80 2.58 16.05
CA ASP A 435 18.20 2.78 16.40
C ASP A 435 19.14 1.84 15.65
N ASN A 436 20.36 2.32 15.36
CA ASN A 436 21.43 1.54 14.75
C ASN A 436 21.05 0.87 13.41
N GLN A 437 20.12 1.45 12.65
CA GLN A 437 19.67 0.89 11.36
C GLN A 437 20.47 1.41 10.15
N GLY A 438 21.44 2.32 10.39
CA GLY A 438 22.20 2.99 9.34
C GLY A 438 21.37 3.99 8.54
N LEU A 439 20.32 4.55 9.16
CA LEU A 439 19.43 5.52 8.53
C LEU A 439 20.17 6.79 8.15
N ARG A 440 19.73 7.41 7.07
CA ARG A 440 20.29 8.67 6.53
C ARG A 440 19.14 9.64 6.27
N GLY A 441 19.42 10.82 5.73
CA GLY A 441 18.38 11.79 5.40
C GLY A 441 18.03 12.67 6.59
N PHE A 442 16.74 12.93 6.83
CA PHE A 442 16.28 13.90 7.85
C PHE A 442 14.95 13.47 8.49
N ILE A 443 14.66 14.02 9.68
CA ILE A 443 13.38 13.80 10.36
C ILE A 443 12.31 14.70 9.71
N PRO A 444 11.27 14.17 9.06
CA PRO A 444 10.24 14.98 8.44
C PRO A 444 9.28 15.57 9.49
N SER A 445 8.69 16.73 9.20
CA SER A 445 7.67 17.34 10.08
C SER A 445 6.43 16.47 10.26
N ASP A 446 6.10 15.64 9.26
CA ASP A 446 4.96 14.72 9.25
C ASP A 446 5.00 13.68 10.37
N ILE A 447 6.16 13.44 11.00
CA ILE A 447 6.25 12.61 12.21
C ILE A 447 5.32 13.11 13.32
N SER A 448 5.00 14.41 13.33
CA SER A 448 4.03 15.01 14.26
C SER A 448 2.58 14.56 14.05
N LYS A 449 2.24 13.92 12.92
CA LYS A 449 0.91 13.35 12.68
C LYS A 449 0.68 12.04 13.44
N LEU A 450 1.74 11.44 13.98
CA LEU A 450 1.67 10.25 14.83
C LEU A 450 1.32 10.68 16.27
N GLN A 451 0.05 11.04 16.47
CA GLN A 451 -0.42 11.74 17.69
C GLN A 451 -0.39 10.85 18.93
N HIS A 452 -0.36 9.53 18.74
CA HIS A 452 -0.36 8.53 19.81
C HIS A 452 1.05 8.07 20.20
N LEU A 453 2.10 8.56 19.52
CA LEU A 453 3.48 8.19 19.86
C LEU A 453 3.84 8.57 21.28
N GLN A 454 4.47 7.64 21.97
CA GLN A 454 5.01 7.76 23.33
C GLN A 454 6.53 7.69 23.34
N SER A 455 7.12 6.92 22.42
CA SER A 455 8.56 6.74 22.32
C SER A 455 9.07 6.87 20.88
N ILE A 456 10.19 7.56 20.72
CA ILE A 456 10.96 7.59 19.47
C ILE A 456 12.42 7.32 19.83
N ASN A 457 12.99 6.29 19.23
CA ASN A 457 14.42 5.99 19.29
C ASN A 457 14.99 5.92 17.86
N LEU A 458 15.76 6.94 17.48
CA LEU A 458 16.48 7.02 16.22
C LEU A 458 18.00 7.07 16.44
N SER A 459 18.48 6.66 17.61
CA SER A 459 19.89 6.80 18.00
C SER A 459 20.85 5.96 17.14
N GLY A 460 22.11 6.37 17.06
CA GLY A 460 23.15 5.59 16.37
C GLY A 460 22.95 5.48 14.85
N ASN A 461 22.45 6.53 14.22
CA ASN A 461 22.25 6.61 12.78
C ASN A 461 23.08 7.76 12.17
N SER A 462 22.88 8.05 10.88
CA SER A 462 23.54 9.15 10.16
C SER A 462 22.51 10.19 9.70
N ILE A 463 21.52 10.49 10.56
CA ILE A 463 20.43 11.43 10.26
C ILE A 463 20.96 12.86 10.36
N LYS A 464 20.64 13.69 9.38
CA LYS A 464 21.11 15.07 9.20
C LYS A 464 19.98 16.08 9.31
N GLY A 465 20.36 17.35 9.35
CA GLY A 465 19.43 18.47 9.35
C GLY A 465 18.98 18.86 10.76
N ASN A 466 18.03 19.78 10.81
CA ASN A 466 17.53 20.31 12.07
C ASN A 466 16.53 19.35 12.71
N ILE A 467 16.45 19.38 14.04
CA ILE A 467 15.37 18.73 14.78
C ILE A 467 14.06 19.50 14.52
N PRO A 468 13.00 18.90 13.96
CA PRO A 468 11.74 19.59 13.71
C PRO A 468 11.09 20.05 15.01
N LEU A 469 10.69 21.32 15.09
CA LEU A 469 9.96 21.84 16.25
C LEU A 469 8.63 21.12 16.49
N THR A 470 8.06 20.52 15.44
CA THR A 470 6.80 19.78 15.46
C THR A 470 6.87 18.47 16.25
N LEU A 471 8.07 17.95 16.58
CA LEU A 471 8.19 16.82 17.49
C LEU A 471 7.60 17.13 18.87
N GLY A 472 7.78 18.36 19.34
CA GLY A 472 7.22 18.81 20.62
C GLY A 472 5.71 19.08 20.59
N THR A 473 5.02 18.92 19.44
CA THR A 473 3.56 19.02 19.37
C THR A 473 2.86 17.67 19.56
N ILE A 474 3.61 16.57 19.62
CA ILE A 474 3.07 15.23 19.86
C ILE A 474 2.78 15.11 21.35
N SER A 475 1.51 15.27 21.72
CA SER A 475 1.10 15.38 23.13
C SER A 475 1.41 14.14 23.98
N GLY A 476 1.44 12.95 23.37
CA GLY A 476 1.73 11.69 24.04
C GLY A 476 3.23 11.37 24.19
N LEU A 477 4.11 12.10 23.49
CA LEU A 477 5.53 11.76 23.41
C LEU A 477 6.20 11.99 24.77
N GLN A 478 6.88 10.98 25.26
CA GLN A 478 7.57 11.01 26.56
C GLN A 478 9.07 10.82 26.41
N VAL A 479 9.49 9.93 25.51
CA VAL A 479 10.89 9.56 25.31
C VAL A 479 11.31 9.87 23.88
N LEU A 480 12.40 10.60 23.74
CA LEU A 480 13.00 10.95 22.44
C LEU A 480 14.51 10.72 22.49
N ASP A 481 14.99 9.68 21.82
CA ASP A 481 16.42 9.45 21.66
C ASP A 481 16.85 9.71 20.21
N LEU A 482 17.63 10.77 20.03
CA LEU A 482 18.24 11.18 18.77
C LEU A 482 19.78 11.20 18.88
N SER A 483 20.34 10.55 19.89
CA SER A 483 21.78 10.55 20.15
C SER A 483 22.58 9.89 19.03
N TYR A 484 23.85 10.25 18.92
CA TYR A 484 24.79 9.68 17.94
C TYR A 484 24.24 9.74 16.51
N ASN A 485 23.97 10.96 16.06
CA ASN A 485 23.52 11.29 14.71
C ASN A 485 24.33 12.48 14.16
N GLU A 486 23.96 12.99 12.99
CA GLU A 486 24.57 14.14 12.34
C GLU A 486 23.63 15.37 12.36
N LEU A 487 22.74 15.47 13.36
CA LEU A 487 21.77 16.56 13.47
C LEU A 487 22.45 17.90 13.78
N ASN A 488 21.95 18.98 13.21
CA ASN A 488 22.51 20.31 13.36
C ASN A 488 21.44 21.37 13.68
N GLY A 489 21.85 22.64 13.74
CA GLY A 489 20.95 23.73 14.12
C GLY A 489 20.71 23.79 15.64
N SER A 490 19.71 24.56 16.05
CA SER A 490 19.34 24.78 17.45
C SER A 490 18.39 23.74 17.99
N ILE A 491 18.46 23.47 19.30
CA ILE A 491 17.49 22.63 19.99
C ILE A 491 16.16 23.40 20.10
N PRO A 492 15.03 22.87 19.62
CA PRO A 492 13.73 23.53 19.75
C PRO A 492 13.26 23.62 21.21
N ASP A 493 12.71 24.77 21.62
CA ASP A 493 12.15 24.98 22.97
C ASP A 493 11.00 24.00 23.30
N SER A 494 10.29 23.52 22.27
CA SER A 494 9.16 22.59 22.37
C SER A 494 9.53 21.22 22.93
N LEU A 495 10.82 20.84 22.91
CA LEU A 495 11.29 19.58 23.50
C LEU A 495 11.44 19.66 25.03
N GLY A 496 11.21 20.84 25.64
CA GLY A 496 11.41 21.11 27.06
C GLY A 496 10.68 20.22 28.05
N GLN A 497 9.67 19.46 27.61
CA GLN A 497 8.86 18.57 28.44
C GLN A 497 9.22 17.08 28.26
N LEU A 498 10.07 16.75 27.29
CA LEU A 498 10.40 15.37 26.93
C LEU A 498 11.64 14.87 27.69
N ALA A 499 11.71 13.56 27.94
CA ALA A 499 12.97 12.91 28.27
C ALA A 499 13.77 12.73 26.97
N SER A 500 14.58 13.73 26.64
CA SER A 500 15.35 13.75 25.38
C SER A 500 16.83 13.44 25.56
N ASN A 501 17.33 12.53 24.73
CA ASN A 501 18.76 12.26 24.58
C ASN A 501 19.23 12.75 23.20
N LEU A 502 20.07 13.77 23.18
CA LEU A 502 20.57 14.47 22.00
C LEU A 502 22.11 14.43 21.90
N ASN A 503 22.77 13.62 22.72
CA ASN A 503 24.23 13.64 22.79
C ASN A 503 24.90 13.15 21.51
N GLY A 504 26.11 13.63 21.22
CA GLY A 504 26.88 13.19 20.05
C GLY A 504 26.24 13.59 18.72
N ASN A 505 25.92 14.87 18.58
CA ASN A 505 25.39 15.48 17.34
C ASN A 505 26.20 16.76 16.99
N TYR A 506 25.79 17.49 15.96
CA TYR A 506 26.36 18.77 15.55
C TYR A 506 25.46 19.97 15.91
N LEU A 507 24.73 19.86 17.03
CA LEU A 507 23.81 20.91 17.47
C LEU A 507 24.59 22.16 17.90
N SER A 508 23.97 23.33 17.69
CA SER A 508 24.59 24.62 17.94
C SER A 508 23.61 25.68 18.44
N GLY A 509 24.14 26.73 19.06
CA GLY A 509 23.35 27.82 19.60
C GLY A 509 23.00 27.65 21.08
N ARG A 510 22.13 28.53 21.57
CA ARG A 510 21.76 28.58 22.99
C ARG A 510 20.91 27.37 23.36
N VAL A 511 21.23 26.70 24.45
CA VAL A 511 20.36 25.67 25.03
C VAL A 511 19.10 26.33 25.61
N PRO A 512 17.88 25.90 25.20
CA PRO A 512 16.62 26.40 25.72
C PRO A 512 16.54 26.43 27.25
N ALA A 513 16.00 27.51 27.82
CA ALA A 513 15.78 27.60 29.27
C ALA A 513 14.81 26.54 29.79
N SER A 514 13.88 26.09 28.95
CA SER A 514 12.97 24.98 29.25
C SER A 514 13.71 23.66 29.52
N LEU A 515 14.91 23.49 28.94
CA LEU A 515 15.74 22.29 29.08
C LEU A 515 16.85 22.45 30.14
N GLY A 516 17.40 23.66 30.30
CA GLY A 516 18.48 23.94 31.27
C GLY A 516 18.02 24.29 32.69
N GLY A 517 16.73 24.58 32.90
CA GLY A 517 16.21 25.19 34.13
C GLY A 517 15.57 24.27 35.17
N ARG A 518 15.52 22.94 34.96
CA ARG A 518 14.77 22.02 35.85
C ARG A 518 15.64 20.87 36.41
N PRO A 519 16.29 21.02 37.57
CA PRO A 519 16.92 19.91 38.28
C PRO A 519 15.95 19.09 39.15
N LEU A 520 14.62 19.24 39.00
CA LEU A 520 13.66 18.63 39.92
C LEU A 520 12.46 18.07 39.14
N HIS A 521 12.34 16.74 39.21
CA HIS A 521 11.34 15.83 38.62
C HIS A 521 11.65 15.26 37.22
N ARG A 522 12.39 14.14 37.23
CA ARG A 522 12.37 13.03 36.25
C ARG A 522 12.74 13.29 34.76
N ALA A 523 12.96 14.53 34.32
CA ALA A 523 13.47 14.78 32.95
C ALA A 523 14.97 14.44 32.86
N ARG A 524 15.32 13.33 32.20
CA ARG A 524 16.69 12.99 31.82
C ARG A 524 16.98 13.67 30.47
N PHE A 525 17.58 14.86 30.52
CA PHE A 525 18.02 15.56 29.33
C PHE A 525 19.53 15.41 29.17
N ASN A 526 19.97 14.84 28.05
CA ASN A 526 21.38 14.68 27.73
C ASN A 526 21.70 15.37 26.40
N PHE A 527 22.65 16.31 26.42
CA PHE A 527 23.05 17.13 25.28
C PHE A 527 24.57 17.22 25.15
N THR A 528 25.31 16.33 25.84
CA THR A 528 26.77 16.31 25.79
C THR A 528 27.28 16.08 24.37
N ASP A 529 28.56 16.35 24.15
CA ASP A 529 29.23 16.06 22.86
C ASP A 529 28.60 16.79 21.67
N ASN A 530 28.13 18.02 21.90
CA ASN A 530 27.67 18.97 20.89
C ASN A 530 28.48 20.27 21.02
N ALA A 531 29.56 20.40 20.25
CA ALA A 531 30.55 21.48 20.42
C ALA A 531 29.99 22.90 20.20
N GLY A 532 28.90 23.04 19.44
CA GLY A 532 28.30 24.33 19.10
C GLY A 532 27.32 24.87 20.15
N LEU A 533 26.97 24.10 21.18
CA LEU A 533 25.97 24.52 22.18
C LEU A 533 26.58 25.46 23.23
N CYS A 534 25.78 26.42 23.69
CA CYS A 534 26.20 27.47 24.63
C CYS A 534 25.07 27.89 25.58
N GLY A 535 25.40 28.67 26.62
CA GLY A 535 24.43 29.47 27.37
C GLY A 535 23.82 28.85 28.64
N ILE A 536 24.31 27.70 29.11
CA ILE A 536 23.97 27.09 30.41
C ILE A 536 25.23 26.75 31.19
N PRO A 537 25.18 26.62 32.54
CA PRO A 537 26.33 26.25 33.35
C PRO A 537 27.00 24.97 32.86
N GLY A 538 28.32 25.00 32.62
CA GLY A 538 29.08 23.89 32.05
C GLY A 538 29.33 24.01 30.54
N LEU A 539 28.65 24.92 29.83
CA LEU A 539 28.96 25.30 28.45
C LEU A 539 29.51 26.72 28.39
N HIS A 540 30.13 27.07 27.27
CA HIS A 540 30.63 28.43 27.03
C HIS A 540 29.47 29.43 26.87
N GLU A 541 29.74 30.72 27.09
CA GLU A 541 28.74 31.79 26.89
C GLU A 541 28.44 32.00 25.40
N CYS A 542 27.16 32.21 25.07
CA CYS A 542 26.75 32.51 23.71
C CYS A 542 27.20 33.92 23.30
N GLY A 543 27.99 34.04 22.22
CA GLY A 543 28.45 35.32 21.67
C GLY A 543 29.17 35.14 20.33
N PRO A 544 29.53 36.24 19.62
CA PRO A 544 30.28 36.16 18.37
C PRO A 544 31.70 35.66 18.64
N HIS A 545 31.91 34.37 18.47
CA HIS A 545 33.22 33.73 18.64
C HIS A 545 34.06 33.90 17.38
N LEU A 546 34.66 35.09 17.22
CA LEU A 546 35.81 35.22 16.32
C LEU A 546 36.92 34.30 16.85
N SER A 547 37.34 33.34 16.02
CA SER A 547 38.54 32.52 16.28
C SER A 547 39.70 33.41 16.72
N VAL A 548 40.56 32.91 17.62
CA VAL A 548 41.80 33.62 18.01
C VAL A 548 42.60 34.00 16.76
N ALA A 549 42.63 33.15 15.74
CA ALA A 549 43.25 33.43 14.44
C ALA A 549 42.55 34.55 13.67
N ALA A 550 41.21 34.65 13.74
CA ALA A 550 40.45 35.74 13.12
C ALA A 550 40.65 37.08 13.86
N LYS A 551 40.75 37.06 15.19
CA LYS A 551 41.10 38.24 16.00
C LYS A 551 42.52 38.72 15.68
N ILE A 552 43.49 37.80 15.59
CA ILE A 552 44.87 38.10 15.19
C ILE A 552 44.91 38.59 13.73
N GLY A 553 44.17 37.97 12.81
CA GLY A 553 44.10 38.35 11.41
C GLY A 553 43.52 39.76 11.20
N MET A 554 42.48 40.12 11.94
CA MET A 554 41.96 41.50 11.93
C MET A 554 42.97 42.50 12.49
N ALA A 555 43.66 42.16 13.58
CA ALA A 555 44.71 43.03 14.13
C ALA A 555 45.88 43.21 13.13
N PHE A 556 46.30 42.16 12.45
CA PHE A 556 47.34 42.20 11.42
C PHE A 556 46.90 43.03 10.20
N GLY A 557 45.65 42.85 9.76
CA GLY A 557 45.06 43.64 8.68
C GLY A 557 45.01 45.14 8.98
N VAL A 558 44.62 45.51 10.22
CA VAL A 558 44.64 46.91 10.68
C VAL A 558 46.07 47.46 10.72
N LEU A 559 47.03 46.68 11.19
CA LEU A 559 48.43 47.10 11.28
C LEU A 559 49.06 47.32 9.89
N VAL A 560 48.73 46.46 8.92
CA VAL A 560 49.11 46.62 7.52
C VAL A 560 48.46 47.85 6.89
N ALA A 561 47.17 48.10 7.16
CA ALA A 561 46.48 49.30 6.67
C ALA A 561 47.09 50.60 7.22
N ILE A 562 47.45 50.62 8.51
CA ILE A 562 48.16 51.75 9.12
C ILE A 562 49.52 51.95 8.46
N LEU A 563 50.25 50.87 8.18
CA LEU A 563 51.55 50.94 7.51
C LEU A 563 51.42 51.54 6.10
N PHE A 564 50.40 51.15 5.34
CA PHE A 564 50.10 51.75 4.04
C PHE A 564 49.76 53.24 4.14
N LEU A 565 48.99 53.66 5.16
CA LEU A 565 48.69 55.07 5.40
C LEU A 565 49.94 55.89 5.76
N VAL A 566 50.85 55.33 6.56
CA VAL A 566 52.12 55.99 6.90
C VAL A 566 53.02 56.13 5.68
N VAL A 567 53.13 55.09 4.86
CA VAL A 567 53.88 55.14 3.59
C VAL A 567 53.26 56.17 2.64
N PHE A 568 51.94 56.19 2.51
CA PHE A 568 51.24 57.18 1.69
C PHE A 568 51.47 58.60 2.21
N ALA A 569 51.41 58.83 3.52
CA ALA A 569 51.71 60.11 4.14
C ALA A 569 53.17 60.53 3.94
N ALA A 570 54.13 59.59 4.04
CA ALA A 570 55.54 59.84 3.77
C ALA A 570 55.80 60.19 2.30
N CYS A 571 55.16 59.46 1.37
CA CYS A 571 55.19 59.75 -0.07
C CYS A 571 54.57 61.11 -0.38
N TRP A 572 53.43 61.44 0.23
CA TRP A 572 52.81 62.75 0.14
C TRP A 572 53.76 63.82 0.67
N TRP A 573 54.33 63.63 1.85
CA TRP A 573 55.23 64.59 2.49
C TRP A 573 56.48 64.84 1.65
N LYS A 574 57.08 63.78 1.09
CA LYS A 574 58.24 63.86 0.18
C LYS A 574 57.88 64.54 -1.13
N ARG A 575 56.71 64.26 -1.71
CA ARG A 575 56.17 64.97 -2.88
C ARG A 575 55.96 66.46 -2.58
N ARG A 576 55.43 66.81 -1.41
CA ARG A 576 55.24 68.19 -0.96
C ARG A 576 56.57 68.91 -0.72
N GLN A 577 57.59 68.23 -0.19
CA GLN A 577 58.94 68.78 -0.09
C GLN A 577 59.56 69.04 -1.47
N ASN A 578 59.40 68.12 -2.43
CA ASN A 578 59.89 68.31 -3.80
C ASN A 578 59.18 69.49 -4.49
N ILE A 579 57.86 69.64 -4.32
CA ILE A 579 57.11 70.80 -4.84
C ILE A 579 57.61 72.10 -4.20
N ARG A 580 57.83 72.14 -2.88
CA ARG A 580 58.39 73.34 -2.20
C ARG A 580 59.82 73.66 -2.64
N ARG A 581 60.65 72.65 -2.95
CA ARG A 581 62.00 72.84 -3.52
C ARG A 581 61.92 73.39 -4.96
N ALA A 582 61.01 72.88 -5.77
CA ALA A 582 60.76 73.38 -7.12
C ALA A 582 60.24 74.84 -7.10
N GLN A 583 59.38 75.18 -6.15
CA GLN A 583 58.90 76.56 -5.96
C GLN A 583 60.02 77.51 -5.49
N LYS A 584 60.96 77.05 -4.65
CA LYS A 584 62.16 77.85 -4.29
C LYS A 584 63.13 78.06 -5.47
N LEU A 585 63.23 77.09 -6.38
CA LEU A 585 64.01 77.21 -7.63
C LEU A 585 63.31 78.12 -8.67
N ALA A 586 61.97 78.15 -8.69
CA ALA A 586 61.19 79.04 -9.55
C ALA A 586 61.14 80.48 -9.03
N ALA A 587 61.06 80.70 -7.71
CA ALA A 587 61.10 82.02 -7.08
C ALA A 587 62.51 82.68 -7.09
N ALA A 588 63.56 81.94 -7.48
CA ALA A 588 64.91 82.46 -7.67
C ALA A 588 65.19 82.96 -9.11
N ARG A 589 64.20 82.94 -10.02
CA ARG A 589 64.37 83.24 -11.45
C ARG A 589 63.53 84.40 -12.02
N GLU A 590 62.97 85.27 -11.19
CA GLU A 590 62.39 86.55 -11.58
C GLU A 590 62.89 87.62 -10.60
N ALA A 591 63.52 88.76 -10.94
CA ALA A 591 63.71 89.57 -12.16
C ALA A 591 64.90 90.58 -11.91
N PRO A 592 65.22 91.62 -12.72
CA PRO A 592 65.11 91.89 -14.17
C PRO A 592 66.45 92.40 -14.83
N TYR A 593 66.38 92.76 -16.12
CA TYR A 593 67.28 93.65 -16.92
C TYR A 593 68.40 92.98 -17.76
N ALA A 594 68.67 93.26 -19.04
CA ALA A 594 67.97 93.90 -20.17
C ALA A 594 68.84 93.78 -21.46
N LYS A 595 68.22 94.06 -22.63
CA LYS A 595 68.80 94.47 -23.95
C LYS A 595 69.60 93.39 -24.72
N SER A 596 69.53 93.23 -26.04
CA SER A 596 68.98 94.05 -27.14
C SER A 596 68.92 93.27 -28.47
N ARG A 597 67.83 93.47 -29.23
CA ARG A 597 67.75 93.90 -30.64
C ARG A 597 68.53 93.11 -31.74
N THR A 598 67.78 92.47 -32.65
CA THR A 598 67.87 92.67 -34.11
C THR A 598 66.52 92.40 -34.78
N GLN A 599 66.11 93.34 -35.64
CA GLN A 599 65.01 93.24 -36.62
C GLN A 599 65.53 92.61 -37.91
N PHE A 600 64.66 92.01 -38.76
CA PHE A 600 64.25 92.52 -40.09
C PHE A 600 63.64 91.40 -40.98
N THR A 601 62.38 91.59 -41.45
CA THR A 601 61.73 91.32 -42.78
C THR A 601 61.99 90.00 -43.56
N ARG A 602 61.14 89.43 -44.42
CA ARG A 602 59.99 89.83 -45.28
C ARG A 602 59.40 88.51 -45.85
N ASP A 603 58.08 88.27 -45.80
CA ASP A 603 57.08 88.30 -46.90
C ASP A 603 57.04 87.17 -47.96
N MET A 604 55.78 86.74 -48.24
CA MET A 604 55.21 86.14 -49.47
C MET A 604 55.50 84.64 -49.79
N GLN A 605 54.56 83.77 -50.25
CA GLN A 605 53.19 83.95 -50.77
C GLN A 605 52.45 82.59 -51.00
N MET A 606 51.10 82.66 -51.00
CA MET A 606 50.09 81.96 -51.84
C MET A 606 49.83 80.44 -51.71
N ALA A 607 48.62 80.03 -51.27
CA ALA A 607 47.39 79.67 -52.05
C ALA A 607 47.11 78.15 -51.87
N LYS A 608 45.92 77.54 -51.97
CA LYS A 608 44.61 77.86 -52.57
C LYS A 608 43.57 76.83 -52.04
N HIS A 609 42.28 77.16 -52.14
CA HIS A 609 41.08 76.32 -51.88
C HIS A 609 41.03 74.94 -52.59
N HIS A 610 40.30 73.96 -52.02
CA HIS A 610 39.02 73.35 -52.49
C HIS A 610 38.71 71.97 -51.83
N ARG A 611 37.42 71.68 -51.57
CA ARG A 611 36.76 70.35 -51.37
C ARG A 611 36.41 69.75 -52.77
N PRO A 612 35.73 68.59 -52.94
CA PRO A 612 35.70 67.23 -52.32
C PRO A 612 35.75 66.10 -53.40
N HIS A 613 35.28 64.86 -53.08
CA HIS A 613 34.73 63.74 -53.92
C HIS A 613 35.42 62.35 -54.03
N GLU A 614 34.59 61.32 -53.77
CA GLU A 614 34.44 59.95 -54.33
C GLU A 614 35.59 58.91 -54.41
N SER A 615 35.40 57.73 -53.79
CA SER A 615 35.07 56.38 -54.37
C SER A 615 36.26 55.70 -55.09
N SER A 616 36.58 54.41 -54.97
CA SER A 616 35.80 53.17 -54.84
C SER A 616 36.74 51.94 -54.71
N ARG A 617 36.19 50.80 -54.23
CA ARG A 617 36.43 49.35 -54.56
C ARG A 617 37.87 48.82 -54.61
N SER A 618 38.21 47.59 -54.20
CA SER A 618 37.59 46.25 -54.13
C SER A 618 38.41 45.39 -53.13
N GLY A 619 38.04 44.23 -52.59
CA GLY A 619 36.95 43.26 -52.77
C GLY A 619 37.47 41.88 -52.27
N ASN A 620 36.59 41.16 -51.56
CA ASN A 620 36.48 39.68 -51.39
C ASN A 620 37.59 38.88 -50.69
N ASP A 621 37.35 37.84 -49.88
CA ASP A 621 36.37 36.72 -49.93
C ASP A 621 35.92 36.27 -48.51
N GLU A 622 34.61 36.00 -48.30
CA GLU A 622 33.93 34.70 -48.02
C GLU A 622 34.15 34.06 -46.62
N SER A 623 33.18 33.45 -45.93
CA SER A 623 31.74 33.23 -46.16
C SER A 623 31.09 32.66 -44.87
N THR A 624 29.92 33.22 -44.53
CA THR A 624 28.67 32.68 -43.93
C THR A 624 28.54 32.01 -42.52
N PRO A 625 27.35 32.17 -41.88
CA PRO A 625 26.98 31.75 -40.52
C PRO A 625 26.02 30.55 -40.52
N HIS A 626 25.48 30.12 -39.35
CA HIS A 626 24.08 29.66 -39.13
C HIS A 626 23.88 29.23 -37.66
N LEU A 627 22.97 29.89 -36.92
CA LEU A 627 21.61 29.47 -36.53
C LEU A 627 21.52 28.50 -35.31
N LEU A 628 20.81 29.01 -34.29
CA LEU A 628 19.99 28.34 -33.26
C LEU A 628 19.02 27.28 -33.87
N PRO A 629 18.16 26.53 -33.12
CA PRO A 629 17.83 26.56 -31.67
C PRO A 629 17.71 25.17 -30.99
N SER A 630 17.47 25.16 -29.67
CA SER A 630 16.51 24.33 -28.88
C SER A 630 17.03 24.17 -27.46
#